data_AF-A0A950P841-F1
#
_entry.id   AF-A0A950P841-F1
#
_cell.length_a   1.000
_cell.length_b   1.000
_cell.length_c   1.000
_cell.angle_alpha   90.00
_cell.angle_beta   90.00
_cell.angle_gamma   90.00
#
_symmetry.space_group_name_H-M   'P 1'
#
loop_
_entity.id
_entity.type
_entity.pdbx_description
1 polymer ?
#
loop_
_entity_poly.entity_id
_entity_poly.type
_entity_poly.pdbx_seq_one_letter_code
_entity_poly.pdbx_strand_id
1 'polypeptide(L)'
;SVHEKAKAFEPSPWGFTMSRHRPSSNSRAYRLVGGIPETEISFRLPSVRIEEIRTGRYKVTNLTALTPVDDATTEVNHCVYWDVPWLSVMKPLLQPYVRAFLRQDRDIMERQQQGLRHKPVLALIDDADTQARWYFRLKQEYRRARAEGRPFENPVKPRILHWRS
;
A
#
# COMPACT_ATOMS: atom_id res chain seq x y z
N SER A 1 -8.42 -5.98 -24.03
CA SER A 1 -7.13 -5.33 -24.32
C SER A 1 -6.25 -5.51 -23.10
N VAL A 2 -5.13 -6.22 -23.21
CA VAL A 2 -4.18 -6.38 -22.10
C VAL A 2 -3.38 -5.10 -22.01
N HIS A 3 -3.55 -4.34 -20.93
CA HIS A 3 -2.77 -3.13 -20.70
C HIS A 3 -1.54 -3.50 -19.89
N GLU A 4 -0.36 -3.36 -20.52
CA GLU A 4 0.91 -3.49 -19.82
C GLU A 4 1.13 -2.28 -18.91
N LYS A 5 1.48 -2.54 -17.66
CA LYS A 5 1.79 -1.51 -16.67
C LYS A 5 3.20 -1.75 -16.16
N ALA A 6 4.04 -0.73 -16.21
CA ALA A 6 5.36 -0.75 -15.60
C ALA A 6 5.37 0.21 -14.40
N LYS A 7 5.90 -0.22 -13.26
CA LYS A 7 6.10 0.66 -12.09
C LYS A 7 7.47 0.44 -11.49
N ALA A 8 8.16 1.55 -11.23
CA ALA A 8 9.45 1.56 -10.59
C ALA A 8 9.31 1.46 -9.07
N PHE A 9 10.20 0.69 -8.44
CA PHE A 9 10.34 0.56 -7.00
C PHE A 9 11.77 0.86 -6.59
N GLU A 10 11.91 1.55 -5.47
CA GLU A 10 13.19 1.98 -4.92
C GLU A 10 13.23 1.68 -3.41
N PRO A 11 14.41 1.44 -2.82
CA PRO A 11 14.54 1.30 -1.38
C PRO A 11 14.16 2.61 -0.68
N SER A 12 13.42 2.51 0.42
CA SER A 12 13.06 3.64 1.27
C SER A 12 13.43 3.35 2.73
N PRO A 13 13.44 4.35 3.62
CA PRO A 13 13.67 4.09 5.05
C PRO A 13 12.75 2.98 5.57
N TRP A 14 13.35 1.93 6.13
CA TRP A 14 12.65 0.75 6.67
C TRP A 14 11.72 0.02 5.68
N GLY A 15 11.95 0.14 4.37
CA GLY A 15 10.92 -0.20 3.41
C GLY A 15 11.30 -0.12 1.94
N PHE A 16 10.28 -0.02 1.09
CA PHE A 16 10.44 0.33 -0.31
C PHE A 16 9.27 1.21 -0.77
N THR A 17 9.53 2.02 -1.77
CA THR A 17 8.56 2.95 -2.35
C THR A 17 8.37 2.61 -3.81
N MET A 18 7.11 2.48 -4.22
CA MET A 18 6.70 2.52 -5.60
C MET A 18 6.70 3.98 -6.05
N SER A 19 7.63 4.33 -6.93
CA SER A 19 7.85 5.71 -7.38
C SER A 19 6.62 6.29 -8.06
N ARG A 20 6.51 7.62 -8.07
CA ARG A 20 5.35 8.33 -8.62
C ARG A 20 5.06 7.88 -10.04
N HIS A 21 3.82 7.48 -10.24
CA HIS A 21 3.31 7.08 -11.55
C HIS A 21 1.92 7.67 -11.74
N ARG A 22 1.59 7.95 -13.01
CA ARG A 22 0.24 8.36 -13.40
C ARG A 22 -0.63 7.11 -13.51
N PRO A 23 -1.87 7.12 -13.02
CA PRO A 23 -2.76 5.99 -13.18
C PRO A 23 -3.07 5.78 -14.66
N SER A 24 -3.26 4.52 -15.03
CA SER A 24 -3.51 4.11 -16.41
C SER A 24 -4.91 4.50 -16.92
N SER A 25 -5.80 5.00 -16.06
CA SER A 25 -7.14 5.42 -16.47
C SER A 25 -7.57 6.71 -15.78
N ASN A 26 -8.12 7.62 -16.60
CA ASN A 26 -8.64 8.91 -16.17
C ASN A 26 -10.03 8.73 -15.53
N SER A 27 -10.08 8.35 -14.25
CA SER A 27 -11.35 8.35 -13.53
C SER A 27 -11.88 9.79 -13.41
N ARG A 28 -13.17 10.00 -13.69
CA ARG A 28 -13.84 11.32 -13.65
C ARG A 28 -13.72 12.00 -12.28
N ALA A 29 -13.55 11.22 -11.20
CA ALA A 29 -13.39 11.73 -9.85
C ALA A 29 -12.12 12.59 -9.68
N TYR A 30 -11.02 12.26 -10.34
CA TYR A 30 -9.77 13.01 -10.20
C TYR A 30 -9.80 14.40 -10.87
N ARG A 31 -10.67 14.60 -11.88
CA ARG A 31 -10.88 15.92 -12.49
C ARG A 31 -11.45 16.95 -11.49
N LEU A 32 -12.28 16.51 -10.55
CA LEU A 32 -12.82 17.37 -9.48
C LEU A 32 -11.74 17.89 -8.52
N VAL A 33 -10.58 17.21 -8.49
CA VAL A 33 -9.46 17.55 -7.61
C VAL A 33 -8.36 18.32 -8.35
N GLY A 34 -8.61 18.80 -9.58
CA GLY A 34 -7.82 19.86 -10.22
C GLY A 34 -6.57 19.41 -10.99
N GLY A 35 -6.51 18.19 -11.52
CA GLY A 35 -5.36 17.74 -12.31
C GLY A 35 -5.29 16.24 -12.58
N ILE A 36 -4.15 15.82 -13.15
CA ILE A 36 -3.81 14.41 -13.32
C ILE A 36 -3.23 13.92 -11.99
N PRO A 37 -3.81 12.88 -11.36
CA PRO A 37 -3.29 12.34 -10.12
C PRO A 37 -1.95 11.62 -10.36
N GLU A 38 -0.99 11.86 -9.49
CA GLU A 38 0.25 11.08 -9.40
C GLU A 38 0.23 10.32 -8.08
N THR A 39 0.44 9.00 -8.14
CA THR A 39 0.35 8.13 -6.97
C THR A 39 1.72 7.57 -6.62
N GLU A 40 2.10 7.67 -5.35
CA GLU A 40 3.28 7.08 -4.75
C GLU A 40 2.83 6.17 -3.60
N ILE A 41 3.41 4.98 -3.48
CA ILE A 41 3.04 4.06 -2.38
C ILE A 41 4.31 3.57 -1.70
N SER A 42 4.43 3.84 -0.40
CA SER A 42 5.51 3.37 0.45
C SER A 42 5.05 2.24 1.35
N PHE A 43 5.83 1.16 1.40
CA PHE A 43 5.67 0.05 2.34
C PHE A 43 6.81 0.09 3.34
N ARG A 44 6.50 0.22 4.63
CA ARG A 44 7.49 0.38 5.70
C ARG A 44 7.25 -0.61 6.83
N LEU A 45 8.34 -0.96 7.51
CA LEU A 45 8.27 -1.63 8.80
C LEU A 45 7.90 -0.62 9.91
N PRO A 46 7.13 -1.03 10.93
CA PRO A 46 6.37 -2.28 11.03
C PRO A 46 4.98 -2.14 10.37
N SER A 47 4.65 -3.01 9.43
CA SER A 47 3.33 -3.17 8.78
C SER A 47 2.59 -1.89 8.37
N VAL A 48 3.31 -0.88 7.90
CA VAL A 48 2.74 0.41 7.45
C VAL A 48 2.75 0.49 5.93
N ARG A 49 1.63 0.91 5.35
CA ARG A 49 1.49 1.35 3.96
C ARG A 49 1.05 2.81 3.93
N ILE A 50 1.79 3.66 3.22
CA ILE A 50 1.45 5.07 3.00
C ILE A 50 1.29 5.27 1.51
N GLU A 51 0.11 5.68 1.08
CA GLU A 51 -0.19 6.05 -0.30
C GLU A 51 -0.41 7.56 -0.37
N GLU A 52 0.38 8.24 -1.20
CA GLU A 52 0.28 9.67 -1.44
C GLU A 52 -0.22 9.90 -2.87
N ILE A 53 -1.33 10.62 -2.99
CA ILE A 53 -1.94 11.01 -4.26
C ILE A 53 -1.82 12.52 -4.37
N ARG A 54 -1.10 13.00 -5.39
CA ARG A 54 -0.95 14.42 -5.70
C ARG A 54 -1.74 14.77 -6.93
N THR A 55 -2.53 15.84 -6.86
CA THR A 55 -3.31 16.34 -7.99
C THR A 55 -3.13 17.85 -8.10
N GLY A 56 -2.25 18.29 -9.01
CA GLY A 56 -1.87 19.69 -9.12
C GLY A 56 -1.29 20.22 -7.79
N ARG A 57 -2.00 21.15 -7.16
CA ARG A 57 -1.62 21.72 -5.85
C ARG A 57 -2.08 20.91 -4.64
N TYR A 58 -2.98 19.95 -4.85
CA TYR A 58 -3.63 19.21 -3.77
C TYR A 58 -2.97 17.86 -3.52
N LYS A 59 -3.14 17.37 -2.30
CA LYS A 59 -2.61 16.12 -1.81
C LYS A 59 -3.64 15.39 -0.97
N VAL A 60 -3.73 14.08 -1.20
CA VAL A 60 -4.43 13.12 -0.35
C VAL A 60 -3.43 12.06 0.09
N THR A 61 -3.43 11.70 1.36
CA THR A 61 -2.53 10.69 1.93
C THR A 61 -3.34 9.65 2.69
N ASN A 62 -3.24 8.40 2.27
CA ASN A 62 -3.84 7.25 2.94
C ASN A 62 -2.75 6.53 3.73
N LEU A 63 -2.90 6.44 5.04
CA LEU A 63 -2.06 5.64 5.92
C LEU A 63 -2.84 4.41 6.36
N THR A 64 -2.29 3.23 6.11
CA THR A 64 -2.79 1.96 6.66
C THR A 64 -1.70 1.33 7.51
N ALA A 65 -2.00 1.03 8.76
CA ALA A 65 -1.10 0.34 9.67
C ALA A 65 -1.80 -0.91 10.23
N LEU A 66 -1.09 -2.04 10.21
CA LEU A 66 -1.57 -3.29 10.81
C LEU A 66 -0.83 -3.52 12.12
N THR A 67 -1.54 -3.40 13.24
CA THR A 67 -0.98 -3.53 14.58
C THR A 67 -1.32 -4.92 15.11
N PRO A 68 -0.33 -5.81 15.34
CA PRO A 68 -0.61 -7.07 16.02
C PRO A 68 -0.99 -6.78 17.48
N VAL A 69 -2.20 -7.20 17.87
CA VAL A 69 -2.68 -7.09 19.26
C VAL A 69 -2.27 -8.34 20.03
N ASP A 70 -2.44 -9.51 19.39
CA ASP A 70 -1.99 -10.81 19.88
C ASP A 70 -1.68 -11.74 18.67
N ASP A 71 -1.42 -13.03 18.93
CA ASP A 71 -1.05 -14.01 17.90
C ASP A 71 -2.16 -14.31 16.88
N ALA A 72 -3.42 -14.05 17.22
CA ALA A 72 -4.59 -14.31 16.38
C ALA A 72 -5.31 -13.03 15.91
N THR A 73 -5.03 -11.89 16.54
CA THR A 73 -5.75 -10.62 16.37
C THR A 73 -4.84 -9.53 15.84
N THR A 74 -5.23 -8.91 14.73
CA THR A 74 -4.56 -7.73 14.16
C THR A 74 -5.56 -6.60 14.02
N GLU A 75 -5.21 -5.44 14.55
CA GLU A 75 -5.99 -4.21 14.39
C GLU A 75 -5.57 -3.49 13.10
N VAL A 76 -6.55 -3.11 12.28
CA VAL A 76 -6.34 -2.33 11.05
C VAL A 76 -6.64 -0.86 11.33
N ASN A 77 -5.60 -0.04 11.35
CA ASN A 77 -5.70 1.41 11.47
C ASN A 77 -5.63 2.03 10.08
N HIS A 78 -6.69 2.74 9.68
CA HIS A 78 -6.74 3.44 8.39
C HIS A 78 -7.08 4.91 8.58
N CYS A 79 -6.17 5.78 8.15
CA CYS A 79 -6.28 7.23 8.26
C CYS A 79 -6.15 7.86 6.89
N VAL A 80 -7.05 8.79 6.56
CA VAL A 80 -7.02 9.54 5.30
C VAL A 80 -6.86 11.02 5.64
N TYR A 81 -5.82 11.64 5.10
CA TYR A 81 -5.48 13.05 5.27
C TYR A 81 -5.56 13.75 3.92
N TRP A 82 -5.99 15.01 3.89
CA TRP A 82 -6.06 15.79 2.66
C TRP A 82 -5.90 17.28 2.92
N ASP A 83 -5.43 18.02 1.92
CA ASP A 83 -5.39 19.48 1.89
C ASP A 83 -6.46 20.10 0.96
N VAL A 84 -7.39 19.28 0.47
CA VAL A 84 -8.49 19.68 -0.42
C VAL A 84 -9.63 20.31 0.40
N PRO A 85 -9.87 21.63 0.33
CA PRO A 85 -10.79 22.30 1.27
C PRO A 85 -12.24 21.83 1.16
N TRP A 86 -12.73 21.58 -0.06
CA TRP A 86 -14.11 21.14 -0.28
C TRP A 86 -14.37 19.71 0.22
N LEU A 87 -13.34 18.86 0.27
CA LEU A 87 -13.47 17.49 0.74
C LEU A 87 -13.80 17.44 2.24
N SER A 88 -13.29 18.42 3.01
CA SER A 88 -13.65 18.60 4.43
C SER A 88 -15.11 18.99 4.62
N VAL A 89 -15.67 19.81 3.72
CA VAL A 89 -17.10 20.19 3.74
C VAL A 89 -17.99 19.00 3.39
N MET A 90 -17.55 18.16 2.45
CA MET A 90 -18.28 16.95 2.04
C MET A 90 -18.09 15.75 2.99
N LYS A 91 -17.25 15.87 4.02
CA LYS A 91 -16.95 14.80 4.98
C LYS A 91 -18.19 14.05 5.51
N PRO A 92 -19.28 14.70 5.99
CA PRO A 92 -20.45 13.96 6.50
C PRO A 92 -21.15 13.12 5.42
N LEU A 93 -21.14 13.58 4.17
CA LEU A 93 -21.73 12.84 3.03
C LEU A 93 -20.85 11.66 2.60
N LEU A 94 -19.53 11.80 2.69
CA LEU A 94 -18.55 10.78 2.29
C LEU A 94 -18.35 9.71 3.37
N GLN A 95 -18.61 10.03 4.64
CA GLN A 95 -18.41 9.13 5.78
C GLN A 95 -19.07 7.74 5.62
N PRO A 96 -20.34 7.60 5.20
CA PRO A 96 -20.94 6.27 5.00
C PRO A 96 -20.24 5.47 3.89
N TYR A 97 -19.85 6.13 2.79
CA TYR A 97 -19.14 5.48 1.68
C TYR A 97 -17.76 4.97 2.11
N VAL A 98 -17.00 5.79 2.84
CA VAL A 98 -15.69 5.39 3.37
C VAL A 98 -15.83 4.20 4.33
N ARG A 99 -16.83 4.22 5.22
CA ARG A 99 -17.10 3.07 6.11
C ARG A 99 -17.48 1.80 5.34
N ALA A 100 -18.24 1.92 4.27
CA ALA A 100 -18.60 0.78 3.43
C ALA A 100 -17.39 0.20 2.69
N PHE A 101 -16.54 1.07 2.13
CA PHE A 101 -15.28 0.67 1.47
C PHE A 101 -14.34 -0.05 2.45
N LEU A 102 -14.11 0.50 3.63
CA LEU A 102 -13.27 -0.14 4.65
C LEU A 102 -13.84 -1.48 5.11
N ARG A 103 -15.17 -1.63 5.14
CA ARG A 103 -15.82 -2.91 5.44
C ARG A 103 -15.54 -3.95 4.37
N GLN A 104 -15.61 -3.57 3.09
CA GLN A 104 -15.28 -4.47 1.98
C GLN A 104 -13.83 -4.96 2.06
N ASP A 105 -12.88 -4.06 2.31
CA ASP A 105 -11.47 -4.41 2.45
C ASP A 105 -11.24 -5.40 3.62
N ARG A 106 -11.90 -5.15 4.77
CA ARG A 106 -11.87 -6.09 5.91
C ARG A 106 -12.44 -7.46 5.53
N ASP A 107 -13.60 -7.50 4.90
CA ASP A 107 -14.25 -8.75 4.53
C ASP A 107 -13.40 -9.56 3.52
N ILE A 108 -12.65 -8.89 2.64
CA ILE A 108 -11.67 -9.52 1.74
C ILE A 108 -10.52 -10.14 2.55
N MET A 109 -9.97 -9.41 3.53
CA MET A 109 -8.90 -9.91 4.39
C MET A 109 -9.35 -11.14 5.21
N GLU A 110 -10.56 -11.12 5.76
CA GLU A 110 -11.14 -12.25 6.49
C GLU A 110 -11.26 -13.49 5.59
N ARG A 111 -11.73 -13.32 4.35
CA ARG A 111 -11.81 -14.41 3.37
C ARG A 111 -10.43 -14.96 3.00
N GLN A 112 -9.43 -14.09 2.85
CA GLN A 112 -8.05 -14.51 2.60
C GLN A 112 -7.49 -15.33 3.77
N GLN A 113 -7.75 -14.91 5.01
CA GLN A 113 -7.36 -15.65 6.21
C GLN A 113 -8.04 -17.03 6.27
N GLN A 114 -9.34 -17.12 5.95
CA GLN A 114 -10.07 -18.39 5.86
C GLN A 114 -9.47 -19.31 4.77
N GLY A 115 -9.09 -18.75 3.62
CA GLY A 115 -8.40 -19.47 2.55
C GLY A 115 -7.06 -20.05 2.99
N LEU A 116 -6.25 -19.28 3.74
CA LEU A 116 -4.96 -19.72 4.25
C LEU A 116 -5.05 -20.91 5.23
N ARG A 117 -6.19 -21.09 5.92
CA ARG A 117 -6.42 -22.27 6.79
C ARG A 117 -6.35 -23.60 6.02
N HIS A 118 -6.63 -23.56 4.71
CA HIS A 118 -6.62 -24.73 3.84
C HIS A 118 -5.22 -25.06 3.30
N LYS A 119 -4.18 -24.34 3.76
CA LYS A 119 -2.78 -24.48 3.33
C LYS A 119 -2.63 -24.57 1.80
N PRO A 120 -3.24 -23.64 1.03
CA PRO A 120 -3.08 -23.65 -0.41
C PRO A 120 -1.58 -23.52 -0.72
N VAL A 121 -1.12 -24.23 -1.76
CA VAL A 121 0.21 -23.97 -2.31
C VAL A 121 0.19 -22.51 -2.77
N LEU A 122 0.88 -21.64 -2.03
CA LEU A 122 1.10 -20.25 -2.41
C LEU A 122 2.04 -20.28 -3.62
N ALA A 123 1.47 -20.54 -4.79
CA ALA A 123 2.18 -20.44 -6.05
C ALA A 123 2.50 -18.96 -6.25
N LEU A 124 3.70 -18.55 -5.83
CA LEU A 124 4.14 -17.18 -5.97
C LEU A 124 4.39 -16.93 -7.46
N ILE A 125 3.48 -16.20 -8.12
CA ILE A 125 3.61 -15.84 -9.52
C ILE A 125 4.68 -14.73 -9.59
N ASP A 126 5.69 -14.93 -10.43
CA ASP A 126 6.78 -13.96 -10.55
C ASP A 126 6.25 -12.57 -10.97
N ASP A 127 6.92 -11.53 -10.46
CA ASP A 127 6.50 -10.12 -10.41
C ASP A 127 5.27 -9.77 -9.52
N ALA A 128 4.22 -10.59 -9.48
CA ALA A 128 3.06 -10.33 -8.60
C ALA A 128 3.44 -10.39 -7.11
N ASP A 129 4.27 -11.35 -6.73
CA ASP A 129 4.65 -11.59 -5.33
C ASP A 129 5.99 -10.96 -4.94
N THR A 130 6.64 -10.22 -5.85
CA THR A 130 7.96 -9.63 -5.58
C THR A 130 7.94 -8.68 -4.39
N GLN A 131 6.87 -7.89 -4.25
CA GLN A 131 6.69 -6.98 -3.12
C GLN A 131 6.57 -7.73 -1.78
N ALA A 132 5.82 -8.83 -1.75
CA ALA A 132 5.70 -9.67 -0.56
C ALA A 132 7.06 -10.28 -0.18
N ARG A 133 7.81 -10.81 -1.17
CA ARG A 133 9.17 -11.34 -0.95
C ARG A 133 10.13 -10.25 -0.43
N TRP A 134 10.05 -9.02 -0.93
CA TRP A 134 10.82 -7.90 -0.38
C TRP A 134 10.43 -7.61 1.07
N TYR A 135 9.14 -7.61 1.38
CA TYR A 135 8.67 -7.37 2.74
C TYR A 135 9.14 -8.43 3.75
N PHE A 136 9.15 -9.71 3.37
CA PHE A 136 9.72 -10.77 4.21
C PHE A 136 11.23 -10.61 4.41
N ARG A 137 11.97 -10.27 3.35
CA ARG A 137 13.41 -9.96 3.45
C ARG A 137 13.69 -8.79 4.36
N LEU A 138 12.90 -7.71 4.28
CA LEU A 138 13.00 -6.56 5.19
C LEU A 138 12.83 -6.98 6.66
N LYS A 139 11.83 -7.80 6.97
CA LYS A 139 11.61 -8.31 8.34
C LYS A 139 12.78 -9.17 8.83
N GLN A 140 13.31 -10.05 7.99
CA GLN A 140 14.44 -10.90 8.32
C GLN A 140 15.70 -10.07 8.60
N GLU A 141 15.97 -9.11 7.73
CA GLU A 141 17.13 -8.22 7.83
C GLU A 141 17.03 -7.30 9.05
N TYR A 142 15.84 -6.77 9.36
CA TYR A 142 15.60 -6.03 10.60
C TYR A 142 15.95 -6.87 11.84
N ARG A 143 15.45 -8.12 11.91
CA ARG A 143 15.74 -9.02 13.03
C ARG A 143 17.24 -9.31 13.14
N ARG A 144 17.90 -9.56 12.01
CA ARG A 144 19.33 -9.84 11.94
C ARG A 144 20.16 -8.64 12.41
N ALA A 145 19.90 -7.45 11.88
CA ALA A 145 20.60 -6.22 12.26
C ALA A 145 20.48 -5.94 13.76
N ARG A 146 19.31 -6.21 14.36
CA ARG A 146 19.09 -6.09 15.80
C ARG A 146 19.86 -7.13 16.61
N ALA A 147 19.87 -8.39 16.17
CA ALA A 147 20.62 -9.45 16.85
C ALA A 147 22.15 -9.23 16.80
N GLU A 148 22.64 -8.68 15.68
CA GLU A 148 24.07 -8.41 15.46
C GLU A 148 24.53 -7.04 15.99
N GLY A 149 23.60 -6.19 16.48
CA GLY A 149 23.93 -4.85 16.99
C GLY A 149 24.40 -3.85 15.92
N ARG A 150 24.10 -4.10 14.64
CA ARG A 150 24.53 -3.27 13.51
C ARG A 150 23.41 -2.37 12.97
N PRO A 151 23.75 -1.32 12.19
CA PRO A 151 22.76 -0.56 11.45
C PRO A 151 21.95 -1.45 10.49
N PHE A 152 20.69 -1.10 10.31
CA PHE A 152 19.82 -1.75 9.33
C PHE A 152 20.26 -1.37 7.92
N GLU A 153 20.51 -2.39 7.09
CA GLU A 153 20.81 -2.21 5.67
C GLU A 153 19.61 -2.66 4.85
N ASN A 154 19.11 -1.80 3.97
CA ASN A 154 17.93 -2.13 3.18
C ASN A 154 18.28 -3.19 2.12
N PRO A 155 17.68 -4.41 2.17
CA PRO A 155 17.98 -5.48 1.21
C PRO A 155 17.28 -5.29 -0.15
N VAL A 156 16.41 -4.29 -0.30
CA VAL A 156 15.68 -4.01 -1.54
C VAL A 156 16.57 -3.22 -2.49
N LYS A 157 16.63 -3.66 -3.75
CA LYS A 157 17.32 -2.95 -4.84
C LYS A 157 16.31 -2.29 -5.77
N PRO A 158 16.65 -1.15 -6.39
CA PRO A 158 15.80 -0.53 -7.40
C PRO A 158 15.41 -1.52 -8.50
N ARG A 159 14.12 -1.61 -8.83
CA ARG A 159 13.60 -2.53 -9.85
C ARG A 159 12.29 -2.00 -10.45
N ILE A 160 12.10 -2.25 -11.75
CA ILE A 160 10.82 -2.01 -12.42
C ILE A 160 10.08 -3.35 -12.49
N LEU A 161 8.84 -3.37 -12.00
CA LEU A 161 7.94 -4.52 -12.11
C LEU A 161 6.93 -4.27 -13.22
N HIS A 162 6.60 -5.33 -13.96
CA HIS A 162 5.65 -5.29 -15.07
C HIS A 162 4.43 -6.15 -14.74
N TRP A 163 3.24 -5.65 -15.06
CA TRP A 163 1.99 -6.40 -14.92
C TRP A 163 1.21 -6.36 -16.22
N ARG A 164 0.47 -7.43 -16.45
CA ARG A 164 -0.51 -7.55 -17.53
C ARG A 164 -1.90 -7.63 -16.89
N SER A 165 -2.74 -6.62 -17.16
CA SER A 165 -4.13 -6.55 -16.66
C SER A 165 -5.11 -6.28 -17.79
#